data_AF-D2TZ13-F1
#
_entry.id   AF-D2TZ13-F1
#
_cell.length_a   1.000
_cell.length_b   1.000
_cell.length_c   1.000
_cell.angle_alpha   90.00
_cell.angle_beta   90.00
_cell.angle_gamma   90.00
#
_symmetry.space_group_name_H-M   'P 1'
#
loop_
_entity.id
_entity.type
_entity.pdbx_description
1 polymer ?
#
loop_
_entity_poly.entity_id
_entity_poly.type
_entity_poly.pdbx_seq_one_letter_code
_entity_poly.pdbx_strand_id
1 'polypeptide(L)'
;MHYMNRLSIQKIEFDAQNDIFSKRELEVIFWAQQRLTAKEIAKRLGISHQTVEGHLKLIYKKADVHSILQLIEYCKHVGLDRYIPMDFIRKGVQIIDE
;
A
#
# COMPACT_ATOMS: atom_id res chain seq x y z
N MET A 1 34.57 -21.87 9.76
CA MET A 1 33.54 -21.32 10.67
C MET A 1 33.06 -20.00 10.10
N HIS A 2 31.74 -19.87 9.95
CA HIS A 2 30.87 -18.71 9.68
C HIS A 2 31.37 -17.50 8.87
N TYR A 3 30.68 -17.19 7.77
CA TYR A 3 30.04 -15.87 7.57
C TYR A 3 28.91 -16.02 6.52
N MET A 4 27.73 -16.46 6.98
CA MET A 4 26.53 -16.49 6.16
C MET A 4 25.88 -15.11 6.15
N ASN A 5 25.86 -14.50 4.96
CA ASN A 5 24.77 -13.74 4.37
C ASN A 5 24.07 -12.70 5.26
N ARG A 6 24.59 -11.47 5.26
CA ARG A 6 23.95 -10.30 5.88
C ARG A 6 23.15 -9.45 4.88
N LEU A 7 22.45 -10.10 3.96
CA LEU A 7 21.39 -9.48 3.15
C LEU A 7 20.06 -10.16 3.45
N SER A 8 19.75 -10.31 4.74
CA SER A 8 18.37 -10.49 5.21
C SER A 8 17.62 -9.19 4.91
N ILE A 9 17.21 -9.08 3.63
CA ILE A 9 15.90 -8.64 3.17
C ILE A 9 15.20 -7.80 4.23
N GLN A 10 15.08 -6.50 3.99
CA GLN A 10 14.29 -5.51 4.73
C GLN A 10 12.78 -5.82 4.73
N LYS A 11 12.40 -7.09 4.87
CA LYS A 11 11.07 -7.54 5.27
C LYS A 11 11.07 -7.48 6.80
N ILE A 12 9.97 -7.02 7.39
CA ILE A 12 9.65 -7.16 8.82
C ILE A 12 10.14 -6.02 9.74
N GLU A 13 9.94 -4.76 9.36
CA GLU A 13 9.67 -3.72 10.38
C GLU A 13 8.27 -3.11 10.25
N PHE A 14 7.60 -3.32 9.11
CA PHE A 14 6.22 -2.85 8.89
C PHE A 14 5.13 -3.71 9.53
N ASP A 15 5.47 -4.90 10.04
CA ASP A 15 4.49 -5.81 10.67
C ASP A 15 4.03 -5.30 12.04
N ALA A 16 4.79 -4.40 12.69
CA ALA A 16 4.54 -4.02 14.09
C ALA A 16 3.90 -2.64 14.31
N GLN A 17 3.90 -1.73 13.33
CA GLN A 17 3.45 -0.34 13.58
C GLN A 17 2.12 0.05 12.93
N ASN A 18 1.52 -0.76 12.04
CA ASN A 18 0.32 -0.33 11.33
C ASN A 18 -0.80 -1.38 11.24
N ASP A 19 -1.17 -1.95 12.39
CA ASP A 19 -2.44 -2.67 12.60
C ASP A 19 -3.70 -1.81 12.31
N ILE A 20 -3.51 -0.53 11.95
CA ILE A 20 -4.59 0.41 11.62
C ILE A 20 -5.37 -0.05 10.36
N PHE A 21 -4.68 -0.65 9.38
CA PHE A 21 -5.29 -1.03 8.10
C PHE A 21 -5.17 -2.54 7.85
N SER A 22 -6.27 -3.16 7.42
CA SER A 22 -6.27 -4.54 6.98
C SER A 22 -5.50 -4.72 5.68
N LYS A 23 -5.02 -5.94 5.39
CA LYS A 23 -4.31 -6.29 4.14
C LYS A 23 -5.01 -5.75 2.87
N ARG A 24 -6.34 -5.88 2.80
CA ARG A 24 -7.16 -5.35 1.69
C ARG A 24 -7.15 -3.84 1.59
N GLU A 25 -7.16 -3.13 2.73
CA GLU A 25 -7.09 -1.68 2.76
C GLU A 25 -5.69 -1.20 2.32
N LEU A 26 -4.64 -1.89 2.75
CA LEU A 26 -3.26 -1.61 2.32
C LEU A 26 -3.08 -1.79 0.81
N GLU A 27 -3.69 -2.83 0.23
CA GLU A 27 -3.70 -3.00 -1.24
C GLU A 27 -4.37 -1.82 -1.95
N VAL A 28 -5.51 -1.34 -1.44
CA VAL A 28 -6.21 -0.17 -2.00
C VAL A 28 -5.36 1.10 -1.85
N ILE A 29 -4.74 1.32 -0.68
CA ILE A 29 -3.85 2.47 -0.41
C ILE A 29 -2.69 2.49 -1.41
N PHE A 30 -2.04 1.34 -1.63
CA PHE A 30 -0.91 1.24 -2.56
C PHE A 30 -1.27 1.68 -3.97
N TRP A 31 -2.43 1.26 -4.48
CA TRP A 31 -2.90 1.71 -5.80
C TRP A 31 -3.36 3.17 -5.81
N ALA A 32 -3.94 3.64 -4.70
CA ALA A 32 -4.35 5.03 -4.52
C ALA A 32 -3.14 5.98 -4.53
N GLN A 33 -2.01 5.58 -3.95
CA GLN A 33 -0.74 6.32 -4.01
C GLN A 33 -0.23 6.48 -5.44
N GLN A 34 -0.47 5.50 -6.32
CA GLN A 34 -0.18 5.59 -7.76
C GLN A 34 -1.16 6.48 -8.53
N ARG A 35 -2.04 7.22 -7.83
CA ARG A 35 -3.08 8.10 -8.40
C ARG A 35 -4.05 7.36 -9.33
N LEU A 36 -4.22 6.04 -9.13
CA LEU A 36 -5.19 5.26 -9.88
C LEU A 36 -6.61 5.56 -9.40
N THR A 37 -7.55 5.56 -10.34
CA THR A 37 -8.97 5.78 -10.00
C THR A 37 -9.58 4.53 -9.36
N ALA A 38 -10.61 4.70 -8.53
CA ALA A 38 -11.30 3.56 -7.87
C ALA A 38 -11.74 2.46 -8.86
N LYS A 39 -12.09 2.84 -10.10
CA LYS A 39 -12.41 1.90 -11.18
C LYS A 39 -11.22 1.07 -11.65
N GLU A 40 -10.03 1.67 -11.73
CA GLU A 40 -8.81 0.96 -12.08
C GLU A 40 -8.33 0.06 -10.95
N ILE A 41 -8.37 0.57 -9.72
CA ILE A 41 -8.08 -0.21 -8.51
C ILE A 41 -8.99 -1.44 -8.45
N ALA A 42 -10.29 -1.26 -8.71
CA ALA A 42 -11.29 -2.32 -8.75
C ALA A 42 -10.94 -3.39 -9.79
N LYS A 43 -10.56 -2.97 -11.01
CA LYS A 43 -10.09 -3.90 -12.06
C LYS A 43 -8.84 -4.67 -11.65
N ARG A 44 -7.89 -4.03 -10.98
CA ARG A 44 -6.63 -4.66 -10.55
C ARG A 44 -6.85 -5.64 -9.39
N LEU A 45 -7.72 -5.30 -8.44
CA LEU A 45 -8.06 -6.14 -7.28
C LEU A 45 -9.13 -7.21 -7.60
N GLY A 46 -9.78 -7.13 -8.77
CA GLY A 46 -10.85 -8.05 -9.16
C GLY A 46 -12.13 -7.89 -8.34
N ILE A 47 -12.39 -6.69 -7.80
CA ILE A 47 -13.57 -6.37 -6.97
C ILE A 47 -14.41 -5.25 -7.60
N SER A 48 -15.59 -4.96 -7.05
CA SER A 48 -16.44 -3.87 -7.53
C SER A 48 -15.87 -2.49 -7.17
N HIS A 49 -16.04 -1.50 -8.04
CA HIS A 49 -15.64 -0.11 -7.75
C HIS A 49 -16.33 0.44 -6.50
N GLN A 50 -17.58 0.04 -6.24
CA GLN A 50 -18.31 0.45 -5.04
C GLN A 50 -17.62 -0.08 -3.77
N THR A 51 -17.07 -1.29 -3.83
CA THR A 51 -16.32 -1.89 -2.74
C THR A 51 -15.01 -1.13 -2.51
N VAL A 52 -14.31 -0.75 -3.58
CA VAL A 52 -13.10 0.09 -3.49
C VAL A 52 -13.43 1.46 -2.89
N GLU A 53 -14.51 2.12 -3.32
CA GLU A 53 -14.94 3.38 -2.74
C GLU A 53 -15.29 3.24 -1.25
N GLY A 54 -15.93 2.13 -0.87
CA GLY A 54 -16.15 1.79 0.53
C GLY A 54 -14.85 1.65 1.32
N HIS A 55 -13.88 0.92 0.79
CA HIS A 55 -12.55 0.81 1.38
C HIS A 55 -11.86 2.17 1.49
N LEU A 56 -11.86 2.98 0.43
CA LEU A 56 -11.27 4.32 0.43
C LEU A 56 -11.91 5.21 1.49
N LYS A 57 -13.24 5.17 1.67
CA LYS A 57 -13.92 5.91 2.73
C LYS A 57 -13.48 5.48 4.12
N LEU A 58 -13.35 4.17 4.36
CA LEU A 58 -12.85 3.64 5.63
C LEU A 58 -11.39 4.05 5.87
N ILE A 59 -10.56 3.97 4.82
CA ILE A 59 -9.16 4.38 4.84
C ILE A 59 -9.06 5.87 5.19
N TYR A 60 -9.81 6.72 4.49
CA TYR A 60 -9.88 8.17 4.74
C TYR A 60 -10.30 8.48 6.17
N LYS A 61 -11.31 7.78 6.68
CA LYS A 61 -11.76 7.92 8.07
C LYS A 61 -10.71 7.47 9.09
N LYS A 62 -9.96 6.40 8.81
CA LYS A 62 -8.92 5.87 9.70
C LYS A 62 -7.64 6.70 9.69
N ALA A 63 -7.25 7.21 8.52
CA ALA A 63 -6.11 8.10 8.35
C ALA A 63 -6.44 9.56 8.72
N ASP A 64 -7.71 9.87 8.98
CA ASP A 64 -8.22 11.23 9.21
C ASP A 64 -7.88 12.19 8.06
N VAL A 65 -7.98 11.69 6.82
CA VAL A 65 -7.65 12.45 5.60
C VAL A 65 -8.86 12.63 4.71
N HIS A 66 -8.90 13.74 3.99
CA HIS A 66 -10.04 14.11 3.13
C HIS A 66 -9.68 14.14 1.64
N SER A 67 -8.44 13.81 1.29
CA SER A 67 -7.95 13.90 -0.09
C SER A 67 -6.88 12.87 -0.35
N ILE A 68 -6.76 12.45 -1.61
CA ILE A 68 -5.73 11.52 -2.06
C ILE A 68 -4.32 12.03 -1.75
N LEU A 69 -4.11 13.35 -1.85
CA LEU A 69 -2.83 13.98 -1.54
C LEU A 69 -2.49 13.87 -0.05
N GLN A 70 -3.46 14.12 0.82
CA GLN A 70 -3.31 13.92 2.27
C GLN A 70 -3.09 12.45 2.60
N LEU A 71 -3.75 11.52 1.91
CA LEU A 71 -3.50 10.09 2.07
C LEU A 71 -2.04 9.74 1.70
N ILE A 72 -1.52 10.29 0.59
CA ILE A 72 -0.13 10.08 0.17
C ILE A 72 0.83 10.66 1.23
N GLU A 73 0.57 11.86 1.72
CA GLU A 73 1.39 12.51 2.74
C GLU A 73 1.35 11.74 4.07
N TYR A 74 0.17 11.29 4.49
CA TYR A 74 -0.01 10.39 5.63
C TYR A 74 0.79 9.09 5.43
N CYS A 75 0.73 8.50 4.23
CA CYS A 75 1.49 7.29 3.96
C CYS A 75 3.00 7.52 4.01
N LYS A 76 3.49 8.69 3.58
CA LYS A 76 4.90 9.07 3.74
C LYS A 76 5.27 9.28 5.20
N HIS A 77 4.41 9.96 5.97
CA HIS A 77 4.62 10.25 7.39
C HIS A 77 4.62 8.99 8.26
N VAL A 78 3.74 8.03 7.95
CA VAL A 78 3.62 6.74 8.65
C VAL A 78 4.56 5.68 8.07
N GLY A 79 5.24 5.96 6.94
CA GLY A 79 6.16 5.05 6.27
C GLY A 79 5.50 3.98 5.40
N LEU A 80 4.17 4.01 5.24
CA LEU A 80 3.38 3.14 4.34
C LEU A 80 3.82 3.21 2.87
N ASP A 81 4.51 4.26 2.45
CA ASP A 81 5.11 4.38 1.11
C ASP A 81 6.05 3.20 0.75
N ARG A 82 6.64 2.56 1.77
CA ARG A 82 7.53 1.39 1.58
C ARG A 82 6.76 0.06 1.61
N TYR A 83 5.43 0.08 1.74
CA TYR A 83 4.61 -1.12 1.69
C TYR A 83 4.47 -1.61 0.25
N ILE A 84 5.10 -2.75 -0.03
CA ILE A 84 4.98 -3.42 -1.32
C ILE A 84 4.10 -4.65 -1.11
N PRO A 85 2.85 -4.68 -1.62
CA PRO A 85 2.01 -5.86 -1.51
C PRO A 85 2.72 -7.05 -2.16
N MET A 86 2.62 -8.23 -1.54
CA MET A 86 3.33 -9.44 -1.99
C MET A 86 2.99 -9.84 -3.43
N ASP A 87 1.81 -9.46 -3.92
CA ASP A 87 1.41 -9.65 -5.33
C ASP A 87 2.34 -8.90 -6.30
N PHE A 88 2.85 -7.74 -5.89
CA PHE A 88 3.78 -6.92 -6.67
C PHE A 88 5.20 -7.49 -6.70
N ILE A 89 5.62 -8.19 -5.63
CA ILE A 89 6.93 -8.86 -5.57
C ILE A 89 7.06 -9.94 -6.65
N ARG A 90 5.94 -10.52 -7.10
CA ARG A 90 5.93 -11.50 -8.20
C ARG A 90 5.87 -10.89 -9.60
N LYS A 91 5.45 -9.62 -9.75
CA LYS A 91 5.14 -9.04 -11.08
C LYS A 91 6.25 -8.21 -11.72
N GLY A 92 7.47 -8.23 -11.18
CA GLY A 92 8.59 -7.53 -11.80
C GLY A 92 8.46 -6.03 -11.61
N VAL A 93 9.07 -5.55 -10.55
CA VAL A 93 9.14 -4.15 -10.15
C VAL A 93 9.79 -3.33 -11.28
N GLN A 94 8.99 -2.80 -12.20
CA GLN A 94 9.37 -1.65 -13.03
C GLN A 94 9.18 -0.41 -12.16
N ILE A 95 10.15 -0.12 -11.29
CA ILE A 95 10.28 1.23 -10.75
C ILE A 95 10.79 2.06 -11.92
N ILE A 96 9.88 2.83 -12.51
CA ILE A 96 10.24 3.94 -13.37
C ILE A 96 10.66 5.03 -12.39
N ASP A 97 11.94 5.00 -12.00
CA ASP A 97 12.61 6.16 -11.43
C ASP A 97 12.92 7.07 -12.63
N GLU A 98 12.42 8.31 -12.58
CA GLU A 98 12.60 9.34 -13.62
C GLU A 98 14.06 9.81 -13.70
#